data_AF-A0A6L5GEJ7-F1
#
_entry.id   AF-A0A6L5GEJ7-F1
#
_cell.length_a   1.000
_cell.length_b   1.000
_cell.length_c   1.000
_cell.angle_alpha   90.00
_cell.angle_beta   90.00
_cell.angle_gamma   90.00
#
_symmetry.space_group_name_H-M   'P 1'
#
loop_
_entity.id
_entity.type
_entity.pdbx_description
1 polymer ?
#
loop_
_entity_poly.entity_id
_entity_poly.type
_entity_poly.pdbx_seq_one_letter_code
_entity_poly.pdbx_strand_id
1 'polypeptide(L)'
;MSDTRAQALALIAAAIERAVGVQATDTQLAIAFALLERRRRRRSARAVKTLNPTLRTRRDRSVAAAFPVLYHAAFAGAPVTVMVPTGELAGDDAALYRKIIDEIGAPTTVGTIKDARQAVELQHAERDPVTIATPEALAAVAGHRSKIVVRLDPPATKRVTAMMPGTAGLPDL
;
A
#
# COMPACT_ATOMS: atom_id res chain seq x y z
N MET A 1 8.01 -4.99 20.55
CA MET A 1 7.14 -4.23 19.63
C MET A 1 6.13 -3.52 20.51
N SER A 2 5.94 -2.21 20.42
CA SER A 2 4.99 -1.52 21.30
C SER A 2 3.56 -1.95 21.00
N ASP A 3 2.75 -2.14 22.05
CA ASP A 3 1.35 -2.60 21.96
C ASP A 3 0.50 -1.79 20.98
N THR A 4 0.85 -0.52 20.76
CA THR A 4 0.18 0.40 19.84
C THR A 4 0.18 -0.08 18.38
N ARG A 5 1.25 -0.76 17.92
CA ARG A 5 1.29 -1.27 16.53
C ARG A 5 0.33 -2.45 16.36
N ALA A 6 0.30 -3.36 17.32
CA ALA A 6 -0.60 -4.50 17.27
C ALA A 6 -2.07 -4.05 17.33
N GLN A 7 -2.38 -3.08 18.19
CA GLN A 7 -3.69 -2.45 18.28
C GLN A 7 -4.12 -1.78 16.97
N ALA A 8 -3.23 -1.01 16.33
CA ALA A 8 -3.53 -0.39 15.04
C ALA A 8 -3.82 -1.44 13.95
N LEU A 9 -3.04 -2.52 13.90
CA LEU A 9 -3.26 -3.60 12.92
C LEU A 9 -4.54 -4.39 13.21
N ALA A 10 -4.88 -4.62 14.48
CA ALA A 10 -6.16 -5.23 14.85
C ALA A 10 -7.35 -4.36 14.44
N LEU A 11 -7.25 -3.04 14.62
CA LEU A 11 -8.27 -2.10 14.18
C LEU A 11 -8.43 -2.11 12.64
N ILE A 12 -7.31 -2.12 11.90
CA ILE A 12 -7.34 -2.23 10.44
C ILE A 12 -7.95 -3.58 10.01
N ALA A 13 -7.62 -4.69 10.67
CA ALA A 13 -8.20 -6.00 10.37
C ALA A 13 -9.72 -6.01 10.56
N ALA A 14 -10.21 -5.46 11.68
CA ALA A 14 -11.64 -5.34 11.96
C ALA A 14 -12.35 -4.42 10.95
N ALA A 15 -11.70 -3.34 10.53
CA ALA A 15 -12.23 -2.45 9.50
C ALA A 15 -12.29 -3.12 8.12
N ILE A 16 -11.30 -3.93 7.76
CA ILE A 16 -11.31 -4.75 6.54
C ILE A 16 -12.49 -5.73 6.57
N GLU A 17 -12.72 -6.40 7.69
CA GLU A 17 -13.84 -7.33 7.85
C GLU A 17 -15.18 -6.62 7.63
N ARG A 18 -15.39 -5.43 8.23
CA ARG A 18 -16.62 -4.64 8.02
C ARG A 18 -16.76 -4.12 6.59
N ALA A 19 -15.69 -3.60 6.00
CA ALA A 19 -15.71 -2.99 4.67
C ALA A 19 -15.84 -4.01 3.52
N VAL A 20 -15.27 -5.20 3.69
CA VAL A 20 -15.15 -6.22 2.62
C VAL A 20 -16.04 -7.44 2.89
N GLY A 21 -16.48 -7.65 4.12
CA GLY A 21 -17.31 -8.77 4.54
C GLY A 21 -16.53 -10.08 4.78
N VAL A 22 -15.19 -10.03 4.81
CA VAL A 22 -14.34 -11.21 5.02
C VAL A 22 -13.18 -10.88 5.95
N GLN A 23 -12.85 -11.82 6.84
CA GLN A 23 -11.68 -11.71 7.70
C GLN A 23 -10.38 -11.79 6.91
N ALA A 24 -9.41 -10.97 7.29
CA ALA A 24 -8.07 -11.06 6.74
C ALA A 24 -7.42 -12.39 7.15
N THR A 25 -6.92 -13.12 6.17
CA THR A 25 -6.25 -14.40 6.39
C THR A 25 -4.88 -14.22 7.06
N ASP A 26 -4.40 -15.27 7.73
CA ASP A 26 -3.03 -15.30 8.30
C ASP A 26 -1.95 -15.00 7.25
N THR A 27 -2.18 -15.41 6.00
CA THR A 27 -1.25 -15.10 4.90
C THR A 27 -1.21 -13.60 4.61
N GLN A 28 -2.37 -12.93 4.54
CA GLN A 28 -2.44 -11.49 4.31
C GLN A 28 -1.80 -10.72 5.47
N LEU A 29 -2.06 -11.13 6.71
CA LEU A 29 -1.44 -10.54 7.89
C LEU A 29 0.07 -10.75 7.90
N ALA A 30 0.56 -11.95 7.61
CA ALA A 30 1.99 -12.25 7.57
C ALA A 30 2.72 -11.43 6.49
N ILE A 31 2.12 -11.25 5.31
CA ILE A 31 2.64 -10.37 4.27
C ILE A 31 2.65 -8.92 4.76
N ALA A 32 1.56 -8.43 5.35
CA ALA A 32 1.48 -7.08 5.89
C ALA A 32 2.59 -6.80 6.93
N PHE A 33 2.81 -7.72 7.87
CA PHE A 33 3.90 -7.63 8.84
C PHE A 33 5.27 -7.61 8.18
N ALA A 34 5.49 -8.44 7.16
CA ALA A 34 6.74 -8.44 6.41
C ALA A 34 6.99 -7.08 5.72
N LEU A 35 5.95 -6.47 5.12
CA LEU A 35 6.04 -5.16 4.47
C LEU A 35 6.30 -4.02 5.48
N LEU A 36 5.79 -4.12 6.70
CA LEU A 36 6.05 -3.15 7.79
C LEU A 36 7.45 -3.29 8.41
N GLU A 37 8.07 -4.47 8.32
CA GLU A 37 9.34 -4.77 8.98
C GLU A 37 10.54 -4.21 8.18
N ARG A 38 10.92 -2.97 8.50
CA ARG A 38 12.00 -2.25 7.81
C ARG A 38 13.40 -2.68 8.20
N ARG A 39 13.61 -3.30 9.37
CA ARG A 39 14.97 -3.65 9.88
C ARG A 39 15.48 -4.96 9.30
N ARG A 40 14.59 -5.89 8.95
CA ARG A 40 14.94 -7.23 8.44
C ARG A 40 14.60 -7.42 6.96
N ARG A 41 14.95 -6.44 6.12
CA ARG A 41 14.56 -6.37 4.69
C ARG A 41 14.75 -7.68 3.91
N ARG A 42 15.89 -8.36 4.05
CA ARG A 42 16.14 -9.64 3.35
C ARG A 42 15.16 -10.74 3.77
N ARG A 43 14.84 -10.82 5.07
CA ARG A 43 13.88 -11.78 5.62
C ARG A 43 12.46 -11.42 5.17
N SER A 44 12.09 -10.15 5.24
CA SER A 44 10.79 -9.65 4.77
C SER A 44 10.57 -9.95 3.29
N ALA A 45 11.55 -9.62 2.44
CA ALA A 45 11.47 -9.90 1.01
C ALA A 45 11.34 -11.40 0.71
N ARG A 46 12.06 -12.26 1.45
CA ARG A 46 11.92 -13.72 1.33
C ARG A 46 10.53 -14.20 1.76
N ALA A 47 10.01 -13.68 2.88
CA ALA A 47 8.67 -14.03 3.36
C ALA A 47 7.59 -13.62 2.33
N VAL A 48 7.64 -12.39 1.81
CA VAL A 48 6.73 -11.93 0.76
C VAL A 48 6.85 -12.80 -0.49
N LYS A 49 8.08 -13.12 -0.94
CA LYS A 49 8.29 -14.00 -2.10
C LYS A 49 7.65 -15.39 -1.92
N THR A 50 7.72 -15.95 -0.71
CA THR A 50 7.15 -17.27 -0.40
C THR A 50 5.62 -17.23 -0.29
N LEU A 51 5.06 -16.19 0.33
CA LEU A 51 3.64 -16.11 0.65
C LEU A 51 2.79 -15.49 -0.46
N ASN A 52 3.32 -14.54 -1.23
CA ASN A 52 2.55 -13.84 -2.26
C ASN A 52 1.87 -14.78 -3.29
N PRO A 53 2.50 -15.89 -3.75
CA PRO A 53 1.85 -16.86 -4.64
C PRO A 53 0.61 -17.55 -4.06
N THR A 54 0.42 -17.55 -2.74
CA THR A 54 -0.77 -18.15 -2.12
C THR A 54 -1.96 -17.20 -2.08
N LEU A 55 -1.74 -15.89 -2.34
CA LEU A 55 -2.80 -14.92 -2.57
C LEU A 55 -3.33 -15.11 -4.01
N ARG A 56 -4.52 -15.68 -4.13
CA ARG A 56 -5.07 -16.16 -5.42
C ARG A 56 -5.55 -15.02 -6.32
N THR A 57 -5.97 -13.90 -5.75
CA THR A 57 -6.52 -12.78 -6.51
C THR A 57 -5.73 -11.50 -6.29
N ARG A 58 -5.83 -10.56 -7.25
CA ARG A 58 -5.32 -9.19 -7.07
C ARG A 58 -5.95 -8.52 -5.85
N ARG A 59 -7.24 -8.77 -5.61
CA ARG A 59 -7.97 -8.22 -4.45
C ARG A 59 -7.35 -8.69 -3.13
N ASP A 60 -6.92 -9.94 -3.03
CA ASP A 60 -6.25 -10.45 -1.83
C ASP A 60 -4.94 -9.71 -1.54
N ARG A 61 -4.21 -9.35 -2.60
CA ARG A 61 -2.98 -8.55 -2.53
C ARG A 61 -3.28 -7.10 -2.16
N SER A 62 -4.36 -6.53 -2.69
CA SER A 62 -4.85 -5.20 -2.27
C SER A 62 -5.18 -5.17 -0.79
N VAL A 63 -5.86 -6.20 -0.26
CA VAL A 63 -6.17 -6.32 1.16
C VAL A 63 -4.89 -6.45 2.00
N ALA A 64 -3.93 -7.29 1.59
CA ALA A 64 -2.65 -7.42 2.28
C ALA A 64 -1.85 -6.09 2.30
N ALA A 65 -1.90 -5.33 1.21
CA ALA A 65 -1.25 -4.03 1.09
C ALA A 65 -1.97 -2.92 1.88
N ALA A 66 -3.28 -3.01 2.11
CA ALA A 66 -4.02 -2.03 2.89
C ALA A 66 -3.44 -1.86 4.30
N PHE A 67 -3.01 -2.94 4.95
CA PHE A 67 -2.43 -2.90 6.29
C PHE A 67 -1.23 -1.94 6.42
N PRO A 68 -0.11 -2.12 5.69
CA PRO A 68 1.02 -1.20 5.80
C PRO A 68 0.67 0.22 5.33
N VAL A 69 -0.23 0.35 4.35
CA VAL A 69 -0.66 1.66 3.83
C VAL A 69 -1.40 2.45 4.90
N LEU A 70 -2.45 1.86 5.46
CA LEU A 70 -3.30 2.51 6.45
C LEU A 70 -2.60 2.66 7.79
N TYR A 71 -1.76 1.71 8.18
CA TYR A 71 -0.91 1.88 9.37
C TYR A 71 -0.04 3.14 9.25
N HIS A 72 0.64 3.31 8.12
CA HIS A 72 1.52 4.46 7.95
C HIS A 72 0.75 5.78 7.81
N ALA A 73 -0.31 5.80 7.00
CA ALA A 73 -1.06 7.02 6.75
C ALA A 73 -1.90 7.46 7.96
N ALA A 74 -2.65 6.55 8.57
CA ALA A 74 -3.62 6.88 9.62
C ALA A 74 -3.03 6.87 11.04
N PHE A 75 -2.00 6.05 11.31
CA PHE A 75 -1.49 5.86 12.68
C PHE A 75 -0.05 6.34 12.87
N ALA A 76 0.79 6.25 11.84
CA ALA A 76 2.18 6.73 11.92
C ALA A 76 2.38 8.16 11.39
N GLY A 77 1.32 8.79 10.86
CA GLY A 77 1.37 10.14 10.30
C GLY A 77 2.33 10.30 9.12
N ALA A 78 2.55 9.22 8.36
CA ALA A 78 3.49 9.18 7.25
C ALA A 78 2.76 8.99 5.93
N PRO A 79 2.91 9.89 4.95
CA PRO A 79 2.25 9.75 3.66
C PRO A 79 2.74 8.49 2.93
N VAL A 80 1.82 7.81 2.25
CA VAL A 80 2.07 6.57 1.54
C VAL A 80 1.64 6.71 0.08
N THR A 81 2.50 6.26 -0.81
CA THR A 81 2.17 6.06 -2.22
C THR A 81 2.08 4.56 -2.51
N VAL A 82 1.01 4.12 -3.15
CA VAL A 82 0.91 2.77 -3.71
C VAL A 82 1.08 2.86 -5.21
N MET A 83 2.08 2.16 -5.74
CA MET A 83 2.35 2.12 -7.17
C MET A 83 1.66 0.90 -7.78
N VAL A 84 0.79 1.14 -8.77
CA VAL A 84 -0.01 0.09 -9.46
C VAL A 84 0.10 0.26 -10.99
N PRO A 85 -0.18 -0.78 -11.80
CA PRO A 85 0.16 -0.75 -13.23
C PRO A 85 -0.70 0.23 -14.05
N THR A 86 -1.96 0.45 -13.68
CA THR A 86 -2.91 1.24 -14.47
C THR A 86 -3.77 2.15 -13.59
N GLY A 87 -4.33 3.19 -14.20
CA GLY A 87 -5.26 4.11 -13.52
C GLY A 87 -6.60 3.47 -13.11
N GLU A 88 -7.04 2.42 -13.80
CA GLU A 88 -8.21 1.61 -13.41
C GLU A 88 -7.95 0.89 -12.09
N LEU A 89 -6.83 0.18 -12.03
CA LEU A 89 -6.38 -0.53 -10.83
C LEU A 89 -6.11 0.42 -9.66
N ALA A 90 -5.68 1.65 -9.95
CA ALA A 90 -5.56 2.71 -8.96
C ALA A 90 -6.93 3.12 -8.39
N GLY A 91 -7.94 3.21 -9.25
CA GLY A 91 -9.33 3.48 -8.86
C GLY A 91 -9.91 2.40 -7.97
N ASP A 92 -9.72 1.13 -8.33
CA ASP A 92 -10.21 -0.02 -7.56
C ASP A 92 -9.61 -0.06 -6.15
N ASP A 93 -8.29 0.12 -6.06
CA ASP A 93 -7.60 0.13 -4.76
C ASP A 93 -7.98 1.38 -3.95
N ALA A 94 -8.19 2.53 -4.59
CA ALA A 94 -8.65 3.72 -3.89
C ALA A 94 -10.04 3.53 -3.30
N ALA A 95 -10.97 2.94 -4.07
CA ALA A 95 -12.31 2.63 -3.60
C ALA A 95 -12.27 1.64 -2.42
N LEU A 96 -11.42 0.61 -2.50
CA LEU A 96 -11.23 -0.34 -1.40
C LEU A 96 -10.68 0.36 -0.15
N TYR A 97 -9.62 1.16 -0.27
CA TYR A 97 -8.97 1.78 0.88
C TYR A 97 -9.85 2.86 1.53
N ARG A 98 -10.65 3.60 0.74
CA ARG A 98 -11.65 4.53 1.29
C ARG A 98 -12.67 3.81 2.17
N LYS A 99 -13.27 2.71 1.68
CA LYS A 99 -14.20 1.91 2.49
C LYS A 99 -13.58 1.44 3.81
N ILE A 100 -12.32 1.00 3.77
CA ILE A 100 -11.62 0.57 5.00
C ILE A 100 -11.37 1.76 5.94
N ILE A 101 -10.99 2.93 5.41
CA ILE A 101 -10.76 4.14 6.22
C ILE A 101 -12.05 4.63 6.86
N ASP A 102 -13.16 4.62 6.11
CA ASP A 102 -14.48 5.02 6.62
C ASP A 102 -14.84 4.18 7.86
N GLU A 103 -14.54 2.87 7.82
CA GLU A 103 -14.72 1.94 8.94
C GLU A 103 -13.73 2.14 10.11
N ILE A 104 -12.56 2.75 9.86
CA ILE A 104 -11.59 3.11 10.91
C ILE A 104 -12.00 4.42 11.60
N GLY A 105 -12.64 5.34 10.88
CA GLY A 105 -12.99 6.68 11.38
C GLY A 105 -11.79 7.62 11.54
N ALA A 106 -10.67 7.34 10.87
CA ALA A 106 -9.48 8.20 10.90
C ALA A 106 -9.60 9.35 9.89
N PRO A 107 -9.06 10.56 10.18
CA PRO A 107 -9.02 11.67 9.24
C PRO A 107 -7.92 11.46 8.19
N THR A 108 -8.07 10.43 7.36
CA THR A 108 -7.13 10.03 6.30
C THR A 108 -7.85 10.06 4.97
N THR A 109 -7.28 10.71 3.95
CA THR A 109 -7.86 10.74 2.60
C THR A 109 -7.07 9.84 1.64
N VAL A 110 -7.75 9.40 0.59
CA VAL A 110 -7.17 8.54 -0.47
C VAL A 110 -7.38 9.17 -1.83
N GLY A 111 -6.28 9.56 -2.46
CA GLY A 111 -6.23 10.11 -3.81
C GLY A 111 -5.72 9.11 -4.84
N THR A 112 -5.99 9.41 -6.11
CA THR A 112 -5.42 8.68 -7.25
C THR A 112 -4.70 9.65 -8.19
N ILE A 113 -3.52 9.28 -8.67
CA ILE A 113 -2.82 9.97 -9.75
C ILE A 113 -2.69 9.02 -10.93
N LYS A 114 -3.51 9.22 -11.95
CA LYS A 114 -3.67 8.25 -13.05
C LYS A 114 -2.65 8.47 -14.16
N ASP A 115 -2.17 9.70 -14.34
CA ASP A 115 -1.24 10.07 -15.40
C ASP A 115 -0.30 11.22 -14.99
N ALA A 116 0.68 11.49 -15.83
CA ALA A 116 1.70 12.52 -15.61
C ALA A 116 1.14 13.94 -15.58
N ARG A 117 0.06 14.23 -16.33
CA ARG A 117 -0.55 15.57 -16.34
C ARG A 117 -1.17 15.87 -14.99
N GLN A 118 -1.97 14.95 -14.47
CA GLN A 118 -2.56 15.04 -13.14
C GLN A 118 -1.47 15.13 -12.06
N ALA A 119 -0.36 14.41 -12.26
CA ALA A 119 0.76 14.41 -11.33
C ALA A 119 1.44 15.78 -11.20
N VAL A 120 1.62 16.49 -12.32
CA VAL A 120 2.18 17.85 -12.36
C VAL A 120 1.22 18.85 -11.71
N GLU A 121 -0.08 18.76 -12.02
CA GLU A 121 -1.12 19.61 -11.40
C GLU A 121 -1.13 19.45 -9.87
N LEU A 122 -0.97 18.22 -9.37
CA LEU A 122 -0.94 17.88 -7.94
C LEU A 122 0.44 18.05 -7.28
N GLN A 123 1.49 18.42 -8.03
CA GLN A 123 2.82 18.61 -7.45
C GLN A 123 2.83 19.77 -6.43
N HIS A 124 1.95 20.76 -6.63
CA HIS A 124 1.83 21.96 -5.82
C HIS A 124 0.65 21.97 -4.84
N ALA A 125 -0.23 20.97 -4.91
CA ALA A 125 -1.35 20.80 -3.98
C ALA A 125 -0.94 20.00 -2.74
N GLU A 126 -1.60 20.24 -1.61
CA GLU A 126 -1.48 19.38 -0.43
C GLU A 126 -1.95 17.96 -0.82
N ARG A 127 -1.07 16.97 -0.70
CA ARG A 127 -1.34 15.61 -1.16
C ARG A 127 -2.09 14.81 -0.12
N ASP A 128 -3.00 13.97 -0.60
CA ASP A 128 -3.68 12.99 0.23
C ASP A 128 -2.66 12.10 0.98
N PRO A 129 -2.88 11.79 2.28
CA PRO A 129 -2.01 10.92 3.05
C PRO A 129 -1.81 9.54 2.42
N VAL A 130 -2.80 9.04 1.67
CA VAL A 130 -2.65 7.89 0.78
C VAL A 130 -2.84 8.34 -0.66
N THR A 131 -1.84 8.09 -1.49
CA THR A 131 -1.91 8.31 -2.93
C THR A 131 -1.71 7.00 -3.66
N ILE A 132 -2.55 6.68 -4.64
CA ILE A 132 -2.35 5.51 -5.52
C ILE A 132 -2.03 6.00 -6.93
N ALA A 133 -0.90 5.58 -7.48
CA ALA A 133 -0.35 6.16 -8.70
C ALA A 133 0.23 5.12 -9.65
N THR A 134 0.27 5.46 -10.94
CA THR A 134 1.01 4.70 -11.95
C THR A 134 2.52 5.01 -11.90
N PRO A 135 3.39 4.14 -12.43
CA PRO A 135 4.82 4.42 -12.51
C PRO A 135 5.13 5.71 -13.27
N GLU A 136 4.42 5.96 -14.38
CA GLU A 136 4.58 7.15 -15.22
C GLU A 136 4.19 8.41 -14.46
N ALA A 137 3.08 8.38 -13.72
CA ALA A 137 2.64 9.48 -12.88
C ALA A 137 3.66 9.77 -11.77
N LEU A 138 4.22 8.74 -11.14
CA LEU A 138 5.20 8.95 -10.07
C LEU A 138 6.51 9.54 -10.59
N ALA A 139 6.96 9.11 -11.78
CA ALA A 139 8.17 9.62 -12.42
C ALA A 139 8.09 11.13 -12.71
N ALA A 140 6.89 11.64 -12.99
CA ALA A 140 6.64 13.06 -13.25
C ALA A 140 6.79 13.95 -12.00
N VAL A 141 6.87 13.38 -10.80
CA VAL A 141 6.82 14.15 -9.56
C VAL A 141 8.11 14.02 -8.75
N ALA A 142 8.98 15.03 -8.91
CA ALA A 142 10.25 15.12 -8.20
C ALA A 142 10.09 15.20 -6.67
N GLY A 143 11.05 14.61 -5.93
CA GLY A 143 11.20 14.83 -4.48
C GLY A 143 10.20 14.12 -3.56
N HIS A 144 9.52 13.07 -4.03
CA HIS A 144 8.57 12.29 -3.24
C HIS A 144 9.17 11.77 -1.91
N ARG A 145 8.61 12.20 -0.77
CA ARG A 145 9.02 11.77 0.59
C ARG A 145 8.09 10.70 1.20
N SER A 146 7.22 10.09 0.41
CA SER A 146 6.28 9.06 0.88
C SER A 146 6.93 7.70 1.09
N LYS A 147 6.31 6.87 1.93
CA LYS A 147 6.55 5.41 1.89
C LYS A 147 5.94 4.87 0.61
N ILE A 148 6.62 3.98 -0.10
CA ILE A 148 6.08 3.42 -1.34
C ILE A 148 5.84 1.93 -1.16
N VAL A 149 4.61 1.50 -1.43
CA VAL A 149 4.23 0.09 -1.61
C VAL A 149 4.11 -0.16 -3.11
N VAL A 150 4.95 -1.05 -3.65
CA VAL A 150 5.01 -1.33 -5.09
C VAL A 150 4.24 -2.60 -5.40
N ARG A 151 3.21 -2.47 -6.24
CA ARG A 151 2.33 -3.54 -6.69
C ARG A 151 2.26 -3.56 -8.21
N LEU A 152 3.35 -4.01 -8.83
CA LEU A 152 3.46 -4.19 -10.28
C LEU A 152 3.72 -5.67 -10.59
N ASP A 153 3.84 -6.02 -11.87
CA ASP A 153 4.36 -7.33 -12.24
C ASP A 153 5.73 -7.63 -11.57
N PRO A 154 6.14 -8.90 -11.43
CA PRO A 154 7.34 -9.24 -10.68
C PRO A 154 8.64 -8.60 -11.24
N PRO A 155 8.89 -8.60 -12.56
CA PRO A 155 10.03 -7.86 -13.14
C PRO A 155 10.04 -6.36 -12.79
N ALA A 156 8.92 -5.67 -12.95
CA ALA A 156 8.81 -4.23 -12.69
C ALA A 156 8.96 -3.92 -11.20
N THR A 157 8.30 -4.69 -10.32
CA THR A 157 8.42 -4.55 -8.87
C THR A 157 9.88 -4.73 -8.42
N LYS A 158 10.58 -5.73 -8.95
CA LYS A 158 12.00 -5.94 -8.67
C LYS A 158 12.85 -4.74 -9.11
N ARG A 159 12.58 -4.19 -10.29
CA ARG A 159 13.30 -3.01 -10.82
C ARG A 159 13.11 -1.79 -9.92
N VAL A 160 11.87 -1.45 -9.59
CA VAL A 160 11.56 -0.27 -8.75
C VAL A 160 12.16 -0.41 -7.35
N THR A 161 12.01 -1.57 -6.71
CA THR A 161 12.54 -1.80 -5.37
C THR A 161 14.08 -1.79 -5.30
N ALA A 162 14.76 -2.10 -6.41
CA ALA A 162 16.21 -1.95 -6.53
C ALA A 162 16.65 -0.49 -6.70
N MET A 163 15.89 0.30 -7.47
CA MET A 163 16.20 1.71 -7.75
C MET A 163 15.78 2.66 -6.62
N MET A 164 14.80 2.29 -5.81
CA MET A 164 14.24 3.14 -4.75
C MET A 164 14.41 2.46 -3.37
N PRO A 165 15.54 2.68 -2.69
CA PRO A 165 15.79 2.10 -1.38
C PRO A 165 14.75 2.51 -0.34
N GLY A 166 14.13 1.53 0.32
CA GLY A 166 13.15 1.77 1.38
C GLY A 166 11.68 1.69 0.94
N THR A 167 11.45 1.31 -0.32
CA THR A 167 10.15 0.86 -0.83
C THR A 167 9.87 -0.60 -0.41
N ALA A 168 8.60 -0.96 -0.31
CA ALA A 168 8.13 -2.29 0.04
C ALA A 168 7.45 -2.93 -1.18
N GLY A 169 7.95 -4.08 -1.66
CA GLY A 169 7.42 -4.74 -2.86
C GLY A 169 6.44 -5.86 -2.53
N LEU A 170 5.27 -5.85 -3.16
CA LEU A 170 4.28 -6.92 -3.19
C LEU A 170 3.83 -7.11 -4.65
N PRO A 171 4.52 -7.94 -5.45
CA PRO A 171 4.20 -8.07 -6.88
C PRO A 171 2.76 -8.53 -7.14
N ASP A 172 2.10 -7.99 -8.16
CA ASP A 172 0.89 -8.58 -8.71
C ASP A 172 1.31 -9.79 -9.59
N LEU A 173 0.79 -10.99 -9.26
CA LEU A 173 1.04 -12.27 -9.96
C LEU A 173 -0.13 -12.68 -10.84
#